data_AF-A0A523BKY0-F1
#
_entry.id   AF-A0A523BKY0-F1
#
_cell.length_a   1.000
_cell.length_b   1.000
_cell.length_c   1.000
_cell.angle_alpha   90.00
_cell.angle_beta   90.00
_cell.angle_gamma   90.00
#
_symmetry.space_group_name_H-M   'P 1'
#
loop_
_entity.id
_entity.type
_entity.pdbx_description
1 polymer ?
#
loop_
_entity_poly.entity_id
_entity_poly.type
_entity_poly.pdbx_seq_one_letter_code
_entity_poly.pdbx_strand_id
1 'polypeptide(L)'
;IWGVPERHKNTISRVKPGDLLLIYVKQRSVGKEVEGPKIVALYEAASEVFRDSSRIFRPPPKMGSETFPLRIKLKPVKIFEKPVEFKKLIPKLKFIENKKKWTGHLMGKAMREIPEEDFKLITG
;
A
#
# COMPACT_ATOMS: atom_id res chain seq x y z
N ILE A 1 -8.97 -2.14 7.98
CA ILE A 1 -9.62 -1.29 6.95
C ILE A 1 -8.53 -0.69 6.07
N TRP A 2 -8.70 -0.71 4.75
CA TRP A 2 -7.91 0.09 3.82
C TRP A 2 -8.76 1.22 3.27
N GLY A 3 -8.22 2.43 3.16
CA GLY A 3 -8.95 3.61 2.73
C GLY A 3 -8.12 4.52 1.83
N VAL A 4 -8.76 5.16 0.84
CA VAL A 4 -8.12 6.10 -0.08
C VAL A 4 -8.95 7.39 -0.24
N PRO A 5 -8.31 8.51 -0.62
CA PRO A 5 -9.04 9.74 -0.97
C PRO A 5 -9.80 9.58 -2.29
N GLU A 6 -10.77 10.47 -2.54
CA GLU A 6 -11.65 10.41 -3.72
C GLU A 6 -10.87 10.40 -5.05
N ARG A 7 -9.74 11.13 -5.13
CA ARG A 7 -8.87 11.16 -6.32
C ARG A 7 -8.29 9.80 -6.73
N HIS A 8 -8.38 8.78 -5.87
CA HIS A 8 -7.94 7.41 -6.15
C HIS A 8 -9.11 6.42 -6.32
N LYS A 9 -10.34 6.93 -6.49
CA LYS A 9 -11.55 6.13 -6.72
C LYS A 9 -11.37 5.09 -7.82
N ASN A 10 -10.83 5.50 -8.95
CA ASN A 10 -10.67 4.63 -10.13
C ASN A 10 -9.78 3.41 -9.87
N THR A 11 -8.85 3.51 -8.92
CA THR A 11 -7.97 2.40 -8.56
C THR A 11 -8.63 1.49 -7.54
N ILE A 12 -9.20 2.06 -6.46
CA ILE A 12 -9.84 1.23 -5.43
C ILE A 12 -11.12 0.55 -5.93
N SER A 13 -11.86 1.16 -6.87
CA SER A 13 -13.09 0.59 -7.43
C SER A 13 -12.86 -0.70 -8.23
N ARG A 14 -11.61 -1.00 -8.61
CA ARG A 14 -11.24 -2.24 -9.28
C ARG A 14 -11.03 -3.39 -8.31
N VAL A 15 -10.84 -3.11 -7.02
CA VAL A 15 -10.66 -4.14 -6.00
C VAL A 15 -11.94 -4.94 -5.82
N LYS A 16 -11.80 -6.26 -5.75
CA LYS A 16 -12.88 -7.21 -5.47
C LYS A 16 -12.60 -8.01 -4.21
N PRO A 17 -13.66 -8.51 -3.54
CA PRO A 17 -13.49 -9.50 -2.48
C PRO A 17 -12.62 -10.68 -2.98
N GLY A 18 -11.64 -11.08 -2.17
CA GLY A 18 -10.64 -12.09 -2.53
C GLY A 18 -9.33 -11.53 -3.10
N ASP A 19 -9.28 -10.27 -3.53
CA ASP A 19 -8.02 -9.65 -3.97
C ASP A 19 -7.02 -9.55 -2.82
N LEU A 20 -5.74 -9.69 -3.15
CA LEU A 20 -4.64 -9.66 -2.20
C LEU A 20 -3.94 -8.29 -2.18
N LEU A 21 -3.69 -7.79 -0.97
CA LEU A 21 -3.10 -6.48 -0.71
C LEU A 21 -1.82 -6.60 0.12
N LEU A 22 -0.69 -6.22 -0.50
CA LEU A 22 0.57 -6.03 0.21
C LEU A 22 0.65 -4.64 0.81
N ILE A 23 0.89 -4.57 2.12
CA ILE A 23 0.95 -3.32 2.86
C ILE A 23 2.37 -2.77 2.82
N TYR A 24 2.56 -1.76 1.98
CA TYR A 24 3.79 -1.01 1.85
C TYR A 24 3.83 0.20 2.79
N VAL A 25 4.87 0.29 3.61
CA VAL A 25 5.15 1.44 4.47
C VAL A 25 6.31 2.24 3.86
N LYS A 26 6.06 3.53 3.64
CA LYS A 26 7.06 4.48 3.12
C LYS A 26 8.19 4.66 4.12
N GLN A 27 9.35 5.07 3.62
CA GLN A 27 10.47 5.51 4.46
C GLN A 27 9.99 6.56 5.46
N ARG A 28 10.37 6.40 6.73
CA ARG A 28 10.03 7.34 7.82
C ARG A 28 11.27 7.67 8.64
N SER A 29 11.39 8.92 9.05
CA SER A 29 12.39 9.32 10.03
C SER A 29 11.82 9.14 11.43
N VAL A 30 12.54 8.44 12.30
CA VAL A 30 12.19 8.22 13.69
C VAL A 30 13.34 8.80 14.52
N GLY A 31 13.19 10.05 14.96
CA GLY A 31 14.28 10.79 15.60
C GLY A 31 15.47 10.98 14.65
N LYS A 32 16.63 10.45 15.04
CA LYS A 32 17.88 10.48 14.23
C LYS A 32 17.99 9.32 13.24
N GLU A 33 17.15 8.29 13.37
CA GLU A 33 17.20 7.11 12.53
C GLU A 33 16.24 7.23 11.34
N VAL A 34 16.63 6.63 10.21
CA VAL A 34 15.80 6.57 9.00
C VAL A 34 15.43 5.11 8.76
N GLU A 35 14.18 4.78 9.03
CA GLU A 35 13.65 3.47 8.66
C GLU A 35 13.32 3.44 7.17
N GLY A 36 13.95 2.52 6.45
CA GLY A 36 13.71 2.29 5.03
C GLY A 36 12.27 1.85 4.71
N PRO A 37 11.89 1.94 3.43
CA PRO A 37 10.59 1.46 2.97
C PRO A 37 10.53 -0.07 3.09
N LYS A 38 9.38 -0.58 3.53
CA LYS A 38 9.20 -2.01 3.85
C LYS A 38 7.78 -2.49 3.55
N ILE A 39 7.66 -3.78 3.30
CA ILE A 39 6.37 -4.46 3.22
C ILE A 39 6.16 -5.21 4.54
N VAL A 40 5.03 -4.93 5.20
CA VAL A 40 4.80 -5.34 6.60
C VAL A 40 3.71 -6.39 6.76
N ALA A 41 2.80 -6.51 5.79
CA ALA A 41 1.72 -7.46 5.85
C ALA A 41 1.13 -7.78 4.47
N LEU A 42 0.41 -8.90 4.41
CA LEU A 42 -0.47 -9.34 3.36
C LEU A 42 -1.88 -9.47 3.93
N TYR A 43 -2.84 -8.85 3.27
CA TYR A 43 -4.26 -8.92 3.58
C TYR A 43 -5.05 -9.38 2.37
N GLU A 44 -6.25 -9.88 2.61
CA GLU A 44 -7.27 -10.16 1.61
C GLU A 44 -8.38 -9.10 1.71
N ALA A 45 -8.89 -8.63 0.58
CA ALA A 45 -10.07 -7.79 0.52
C ALA A 45 -11.30 -8.61 0.96
N ALA A 46 -11.94 -8.19 2.05
CA ALA A 46 -13.07 -8.89 2.66
C ALA A 46 -14.42 -8.21 2.38
N SER A 47 -14.45 -7.19 1.52
CA SER A 47 -15.67 -6.50 1.10
C SER A 47 -15.51 -5.82 -0.24
N GLU A 48 -16.63 -5.52 -0.89
CA GLU A 48 -16.70 -4.49 -1.93
C GLU A 48 -16.30 -3.12 -1.37
N VAL A 49 -16.01 -2.17 -2.27
CA VAL A 49 -15.74 -0.78 -1.90
C VAL A 49 -16.99 -0.14 -1.34
N PHE A 50 -16.86 0.46 -0.16
CA PHE A 50 -17.91 1.24 0.47
C PHE A 50 -17.42 2.64 0.82
N ARG A 51 -18.36 3.53 1.14
CA ARG A 51 -18.08 4.89 1.56
C ARG A 51 -18.38 5.05 3.05
N ASP A 52 -17.40 5.54 3.80
CA ASP A 52 -17.53 5.87 5.23
C ASP A 52 -16.51 6.96 5.58
N SER A 53 -16.96 8.07 6.15
CA SER A 53 -16.13 9.24 6.48
C SER A 53 -15.72 9.30 7.95
N SER A 54 -15.91 8.23 8.73
CA SER A 54 -15.50 8.18 10.13
C SER A 54 -13.98 8.41 10.29
N ARG A 55 -13.55 9.20 11.28
CA ARG A 55 -12.13 9.58 11.43
C ARG A 55 -11.29 8.50 12.12
N ILE A 56 -10.93 7.47 11.35
CA ILE A 56 -10.08 6.34 11.83
C ILE A 56 -8.63 6.41 11.35
N PHE A 57 -8.32 7.34 10.43
CA PHE A 57 -6.98 7.55 9.89
C PHE A 57 -6.45 8.93 10.27
N ARG A 58 -5.12 9.05 10.42
CA ARG A 58 -4.44 10.34 10.57
C ARG A 58 -3.96 10.82 9.20
N PRO A 59 -4.53 11.91 8.63
CA PRO A 59 -4.08 12.42 7.35
C PRO A 59 -2.67 13.04 7.45
N PRO A 60 -1.87 12.99 6.38
CA PRO A 60 -0.64 13.77 6.27
C PRO A 60 -0.94 15.28 6.38
N PRO A 61 0.00 16.11 6.89
CA PRO A 61 -0.23 17.55 7.06
C PRO A 61 -0.73 18.27 5.79
N LYS A 62 -0.27 17.82 4.62
CA LYS A 62 -0.65 18.39 3.31
C LYS A 62 -2.05 18.02 2.83
N MET A 63 -2.78 17.17 3.56
CA MET A 63 -4.10 16.65 3.19
C MET A 63 -5.23 17.17 4.10
N GLY A 64 -4.95 18.10 5.01
CA GLY A 64 -5.97 18.77 5.81
C GLY A 64 -6.86 17.80 6.60
N SER A 65 -8.17 17.91 6.39
CA SER A 65 -9.22 17.12 7.07
C SER A 65 -9.60 15.82 6.36
N GLU A 66 -8.77 15.31 5.44
CA GLU A 66 -9.01 14.07 4.71
C GLU A 66 -9.31 12.89 5.64
N THR A 67 -10.36 12.12 5.30
CA THR A 67 -10.87 10.98 6.08
C THR A 67 -10.68 9.63 5.37
N PHE A 68 -10.22 9.66 4.11
CA PHE A 68 -10.05 8.48 3.26
C PHE A 68 -11.36 7.69 3.14
N PRO A 69 -12.40 8.28 2.52
CA PRO A 69 -13.76 7.79 2.66
C PRO A 69 -14.05 6.54 1.83
N LEU A 70 -13.30 6.28 0.76
CA LEU A 70 -13.45 5.09 -0.06
C LEU A 70 -12.67 3.95 0.56
N ARG A 71 -13.35 2.91 1.02
CA ARG A 71 -12.79 1.89 1.90
C ARG A 71 -13.12 0.47 1.48
N ILE A 72 -12.29 -0.45 1.94
CA ILE A 72 -12.54 -1.90 1.93
C ILE A 72 -12.22 -2.49 3.30
N LYS A 73 -12.95 -3.54 3.67
CA LYS A 73 -12.61 -4.38 4.81
C LYS A 73 -11.45 -5.28 4.42
N LEU A 74 -10.56 -5.53 5.38
CA LEU A 74 -9.39 -6.37 5.18
C LEU A 74 -9.44 -7.53 6.16
N LYS A 75 -9.05 -8.71 5.69
CA LYS A 75 -8.81 -9.90 6.51
C LYS A 75 -7.30 -10.21 6.49
N PRO A 76 -6.63 -10.34 7.66
CA PRO A 76 -5.20 -10.63 7.69
C PRO A 76 -4.92 -12.01 7.10
N VAL A 77 -3.95 -12.10 6.21
CA VAL A 77 -3.46 -13.36 5.64
C VAL A 77 -2.09 -13.69 6.23
N LYS A 78 -1.17 -12.72 6.23
CA LYS A 78 0.16 -12.87 6.80
C LYS A 78 0.67 -11.54 7.34
N ILE A 79 1.11 -11.51 8.60
CA ILE A 79 1.85 -10.38 9.16
C ILE A 79 3.32 -10.80 9.18
N PHE A 80 4.20 -10.00 8.58
CA PHE A 80 5.61 -10.37 8.50
C PHE A 80 6.30 -9.98 9.81
N GLU A 81 6.75 -10.97 10.60
CA GLU A 81 7.55 -10.74 11.81
C GLU A 81 8.79 -9.91 11.51
N LYS A 82 9.48 -10.26 10.42
CA LYS A 82 10.54 -9.45 9.83
C LYS A 82 10.01 -8.78 8.56
N PRO A 83 9.82 -7.44 8.55
CA PRO A 83 9.36 -6.74 7.36
C PRO A 83 10.29 -6.95 6.18
N VAL A 84 9.70 -7.09 5.00
CA VAL A 84 10.46 -7.27 3.76
C VAL A 84 11.04 -5.92 3.34
N GLU A 85 12.36 -5.84 3.25
CA GLU A 85 13.07 -4.62 2.84
C GLU A 85 12.81 -4.33 1.36
N PHE A 86 11.94 -3.34 1.09
CA PHE A 86 11.49 -3.05 -0.27
C PHE A 86 12.66 -2.64 -1.19
N LYS A 87 13.66 -1.94 -0.65
CA LYS A 87 14.85 -1.51 -1.41
C LYS A 87 15.62 -2.69 -2.02
N LYS A 88 15.68 -3.83 -1.33
CA LYS A 88 16.38 -5.04 -1.82
C LYS A 88 15.65 -5.72 -2.98
N LEU A 89 14.34 -5.48 -3.11
CA LEU A 89 13.51 -6.06 -4.16
C LEU A 89 13.51 -5.25 -5.45
N ILE A 90 13.81 -3.94 -5.39
CA ILE A 90 13.78 -3.03 -6.56
C ILE A 90 14.43 -3.62 -7.82
N PRO A 91 15.65 -4.21 -7.77
CA PRO A 91 16.29 -4.74 -8.97
C PRO A 91 15.47 -5.83 -9.67
N LYS A 92 14.67 -6.57 -8.90
CA LYS A 92 13.92 -7.75 -9.35
C LYS A 92 12.45 -7.46 -9.70
N LEU A 93 11.86 -6.40 -9.15
CA LEU A 93 10.43 -6.08 -9.35
C LEU A 93 10.14 -5.56 -10.76
N LYS A 94 9.33 -6.28 -11.55
CA LYS A 94 8.96 -5.93 -12.93
C LYS A 94 8.19 -4.62 -13.04
N PHE A 95 7.28 -4.33 -12.11
CA PHE A 95 6.50 -3.08 -12.13
C PHE A 95 7.37 -1.82 -11.92
N ILE A 96 8.60 -1.98 -11.44
CA ILE A 96 9.59 -0.90 -11.34
C ILE A 96 10.49 -0.95 -12.57
N GLU A 97 10.08 -0.24 -13.62
CA GLU A 97 10.85 -0.18 -14.88
C GLU A 97 12.17 0.60 -14.69
N ASN A 98 12.11 1.74 -14.01
CA ASN A 98 13.28 2.58 -13.76
C ASN A 98 13.83 2.33 -12.35
N LYS A 99 14.85 1.47 -12.25
CA LYS A 99 15.50 1.06 -10.99
C LYS A 99 16.20 2.20 -10.26
N LYS A 100 16.74 3.18 -11.01
CA LYS A 100 17.45 4.34 -10.45
C LYS A 100 16.49 5.36 -9.86
N LYS A 101 15.34 5.61 -10.50
CA LYS A 101 14.30 6.56 -10.08
C LYS A 101 12.99 5.84 -9.71
N TRP A 102 13.09 4.79 -8.90
CA TRP A 102 11.98 3.90 -8.58
C TRP A 102 10.86 4.56 -7.76
N THR A 103 11.16 5.61 -6.98
CA THR A 103 10.18 6.29 -6.12
C THR A 103 9.03 6.90 -6.91
N GLY A 104 9.26 7.32 -8.16
CA GLY A 104 8.24 7.87 -9.05
C GLY A 104 7.11 6.88 -9.36
N HIS A 105 7.39 5.57 -9.33
CA HIS A 105 6.37 4.54 -9.57
C HIS A 105 5.33 4.44 -8.45
N LEU A 106 5.68 4.90 -7.24
CA LEU A 106 4.84 4.89 -6.04
C LEU A 106 4.34 6.29 -5.65
N MET A 107 5.03 7.35 -6.08
CA MET A 107 4.69 8.72 -5.72
C MET A 107 3.32 9.12 -6.27
N GLY A 108 2.55 9.86 -5.48
CA GLY A 108 1.22 10.33 -5.87
C GLY A 108 0.13 9.26 -5.92
N LYS A 109 0.46 7.98 -5.67
CA LYS A 109 -0.50 6.86 -5.66
C LYS A 109 -0.77 6.41 -4.24
N ALA A 110 -2.02 6.05 -3.95
CA ALA A 110 -2.39 5.36 -2.70
C ALA A 110 -2.18 3.85 -2.81
N MET A 111 -2.49 3.28 -3.97
CA MET A 111 -2.33 1.86 -4.27
C MET A 111 -2.02 1.67 -5.76
N ARG A 112 -1.53 0.48 -6.10
CA ARG A 112 -1.20 0.08 -7.47
C ARG A 112 -1.33 -1.43 -7.59
N GLU A 113 -1.84 -1.88 -8.72
CA GLU A 113 -1.80 -3.27 -9.15
C GLU A 113 -0.37 -3.66 -9.56
N ILE A 114 0.07 -4.83 -9.12
CA ILE A 114 1.37 -5.40 -9.46
C ILE A 114 1.19 -6.75 -10.17
N PRO A 115 2.12 -7.15 -11.04
CA PRO A 115 2.11 -8.47 -11.64
C PRO A 115 2.18 -9.59 -10.58
N GLU A 116 1.59 -10.74 -10.89
CA GLU A 116 1.60 -11.93 -10.02
C GLU A 116 3.03 -12.38 -9.68
N GLU A 117 3.97 -12.26 -10.61
CA GLU A 117 5.38 -12.60 -10.37
C GLU A 117 6.04 -11.71 -9.31
N ASP A 118 5.74 -10.41 -9.33
CA ASP A 118 6.23 -9.47 -8.32
C ASP A 118 5.61 -9.77 -6.96
N PHE A 119 4.33 -10.16 -6.95
CA PHE A 119 3.65 -10.61 -5.74
C PHE A 119 4.34 -11.84 -5.14
N LYS A 120 4.55 -12.90 -5.95
CA LYS A 120 5.23 -14.14 -5.52
C LYS A 120 6.63 -13.85 -4.97
N LEU A 121 7.40 -13.01 -5.67
CA LEU A 121 8.73 -12.61 -5.24
C LEU A 121 8.73 -11.93 -3.84
N ILE A 122 7.70 -11.15 -3.53
CA ILE A 122 7.57 -10.47 -2.24
C ILE A 122 7.16 -11.45 -1.14
N THR A 123 6.27 -12.39 -1.43
CA THR A 123 5.69 -13.29 -0.42
C THR A 123 6.57 -14.49 -0.07
N GLY A 124 7.50 -14.85 -0.96
CA GLY A 124 8.37 -16.03 -0.83
C GLY A 124 7.71 -17.26 -1.43
#